data_AF-A0A7G9YRT0-F1
#
_entry.id   AF-A0A7G9YRT0-F1
#
_cell.length_a   1.000
_cell.length_b   1.000
_cell.length_c   1.000
_cell.angle_alpha   90.00
_cell.angle_beta   90.00
_cell.angle_gamma   90.00
#
_symmetry.space_group_name_H-M   'P 1'
#
loop_
_entity.id
_entity.type
_entity.pdbx_description
1 polymer ?
#
loop_
_entity_poly.entity_id
_entity_poly.type
_entity_poly.pdbx_seq_one_letter_code
_entity_poly.pdbx_strand_id
1 'polypeptide(L)'
;MCNCHPQLQRLGRCISALHCPTRWDIIDFIGEGSKSTKEIYEFLTERGMRLTSSGLYYHLSELNRADIIEVSEYREKGGGAPEKVWKLKTKQIVIDLLDSEVTDHEERD
;
A
#
# COMPACT_ATOMS: atom_id res chain seq x y z
N MET A 1 -19.62 6.47 -20.30
CA MET A 1 -18.64 5.88 -19.36
C MET A 1 -17.60 6.96 -19.11
N CYS A 2 -17.33 7.33 -17.85
CA CYS A 2 -16.42 8.45 -17.58
C CYS A 2 -14.99 8.01 -17.90
N ASN A 3 -14.39 8.60 -18.94
CA ASN A 3 -12.95 8.50 -19.22
C ASN A 3 -12.22 9.32 -18.14
N CYS A 4 -12.11 8.77 -16.93
CA CYS A 4 -11.31 9.38 -15.89
C CYS A 4 -9.85 9.38 -16.35
N HIS A 5 -9.29 10.57 -16.54
CA HIS A 5 -7.89 10.80 -16.90
C HIS A 5 -6.97 9.80 -16.16
N PRO A 6 -6.07 9.06 -16.84
CA PRO A 6 -5.25 8.02 -16.20
C PRO A 6 -4.48 8.51 -14.96
N GLN A 7 -4.00 9.76 -14.99
CA GLN A 7 -3.36 10.38 -13.84
C GLN A 7 -4.32 10.57 -12.65
N LEU A 8 -5.59 10.91 -12.90
CA LEU A 8 -6.60 11.05 -11.84
C LEU A 8 -6.88 9.71 -11.17
N GLN A 9 -6.89 8.61 -11.94
CA GLN A 9 -7.04 7.28 -11.37
C GLN A 9 -5.83 6.89 -10.50
N ARG A 10 -4.61 7.17 -10.97
CA ARG A 10 -3.38 6.93 -10.21
C ARG A 10 -3.35 7.75 -8.93
N LEU A 11 -3.60 9.05 -9.03
CA LEU A 11 -3.67 9.97 -7.89
C LEU A 11 -4.76 9.54 -6.89
N GLY A 12 -5.94 9.16 -7.38
CA GLY A 12 -7.04 8.69 -6.54
C GLY A 12 -6.69 7.44 -5.73
N ARG A 13 -5.94 6.48 -6.31
CA ARG A 13 -5.42 5.33 -5.57
C ARG A 13 -4.45 5.75 -4.47
N CYS A 14 -3.50 6.63 -4.78
CA CYS A 14 -2.56 7.15 -3.79
C CYS A 14 -3.27 7.90 -2.66
N ILE A 15 -4.23 8.78 -2.96
CA ILE A 15 -5.02 9.51 -1.96
C ILE A 15 -5.84 8.55 -1.09
N SER A 16 -6.52 7.57 -1.70
CA SER A 16 -7.26 6.53 -0.95
C SER A 16 -6.36 5.82 0.07
N ALA A 17 -5.14 5.46 -0.33
CA ALA A 17 -4.20 4.77 0.54
C ALA A 17 -3.45 5.70 1.51
N LEU A 18 -3.25 6.98 1.22
CA LEU A 18 -2.39 7.87 2.03
C LEU A 18 -3.14 8.92 2.84
N HIS A 19 -4.48 9.04 2.72
CA HIS A 19 -5.24 10.01 3.53
C HIS A 19 -5.31 9.69 5.04
N CYS A 20 -4.95 8.47 5.46
CA CYS A 20 -5.11 8.01 6.84
C CYS A 20 -3.76 7.96 7.56
N PRO A 21 -3.59 8.66 8.70
CA PRO A 21 -2.35 8.67 9.48
C PRO A 21 -1.85 7.27 9.88
N THR A 22 -2.77 6.36 10.24
CA THR A 22 -2.43 4.95 10.55
C THR A 22 -1.61 4.28 9.45
N ARG A 23 -1.90 4.58 8.18
CA ARG A 23 -1.20 3.98 7.06
C ARG A 23 0.20 4.55 6.88
N TRP A 24 0.43 5.80 7.28
CA TRP A 24 1.77 6.37 7.39
C TRP A 24 2.56 5.74 8.53
N ASP A 25 1.94 5.57 9.71
CA ASP A 25 2.59 4.87 10.84
C ASP A 25 3.05 3.45 10.43
N ILE A 26 2.25 2.73 9.63
CA ILE A 26 2.62 1.42 9.09
C ILE A 26 3.81 1.52 8.13
N ILE A 27 3.79 2.47 7.17
CA ILE A 27 4.87 2.70 6.21
C ILE A 27 6.17 2.99 6.95
N ASP A 28 6.14 3.89 7.94
CA ASP A 28 7.30 4.31 8.72
C ASP A 28 7.87 3.14 9.54
N PHE A 29 7.00 2.31 10.13
CA PHE A 29 7.41 1.14 10.91
C PHE A 29 8.02 0.02 10.06
N ILE A 30 7.50 -0.19 8.85
CA ILE A 30 8.10 -1.11 7.88
C ILE A 30 9.48 -0.58 7.46
N GLY A 31 9.55 0.70 7.09
CA GLY A 31 10.78 1.37 6.65
C GLY A 31 11.45 0.62 5.49
N GLU A 32 12.77 0.43 5.62
CA GLU A 32 13.60 -0.27 4.62
C GLU A 32 13.59 -1.80 4.77
N GLY A 33 12.95 -2.31 5.81
CA GLY A 33 12.93 -3.73 6.14
C GLY A 33 11.65 -4.43 5.69
N SER A 34 11.33 -5.48 6.43
CA SER A 34 10.04 -6.16 6.33
C SER A 34 9.48 -6.43 7.72
N LYS A 35 8.14 -6.45 7.84
CA LYS A 35 7.42 -6.64 9.09
C LYS A 35 6.25 -7.58 8.90
N SER A 36 6.08 -8.52 9.82
CA SER A 36 4.92 -9.40 9.85
C SER A 36 3.65 -8.63 10.21
N THR A 37 2.49 -9.16 9.83
CA THR A 37 1.19 -8.60 10.25
C THR A 37 1.10 -8.45 11.77
N LYS A 38 1.60 -9.42 12.55
CA LYS A 38 1.64 -9.34 14.01
C LYS A 38 2.53 -8.22 14.52
N GLU A 39 3.75 -8.07 14.01
CA GLU A 39 4.65 -6.97 14.43
C GLU A 39 4.00 -5.61 14.19
N ILE A 40 3.32 -5.44 13.05
CA ILE A 40 2.59 -4.20 12.74
C ILE A 40 1.43 -3.99 13.72
N TYR A 41 0.68 -5.06 14.03
CA TYR A 41 -0.43 -4.98 14.98
C TYR A 41 0.04 -4.56 16.38
N GLU A 42 1.11 -5.17 16.87
CA GLU A 42 1.70 -4.88 18.18
C GLU A 42 2.19 -3.44 18.25
N PHE A 43 2.94 -2.99 17.23
CA PHE A 43 3.41 -1.60 17.13
C PHE A 43 2.27 -0.57 17.18
N LEU A 44 1.18 -0.79 16.43
CA LEU A 44 0.04 0.14 16.43
C LEU A 44 -0.69 0.13 17.78
N THR A 45 -0.80 -1.04 18.41
CA THR A 45 -1.41 -1.19 19.73
C THR A 45 -0.61 -0.46 20.81
N GLU A 46 0.73 -0.57 20.77
CA GLU A 46 1.65 0.14 21.68
C GLU A 46 1.55 1.67 21.54
N ARG A 47 1.23 2.18 20.34
CA ARG A 47 0.93 3.60 20.09
C ARG A 47 -0.47 4.02 20.55
N GLY A 48 -1.22 3.13 21.20
CA GLY A 48 -2.55 3.41 21.74
C GLY A 48 -3.70 3.25 20.74
N MET A 49 -3.43 2.73 19.54
CA MET A 49 -4.47 2.52 18.53
C MET A 49 -5.23 1.23 18.79
N ARG A 50 -6.56 1.35 18.96
CA ARG A 50 -7.45 0.22 19.16
C ARG A 50 -7.96 -0.27 17.80
N LEU A 51 -7.21 -1.18 17.18
CA LEU A 51 -7.57 -1.80 15.92
C LEU A 51 -8.05 -3.24 16.14
N THR A 52 -9.10 -3.63 15.41
CA THR A 52 -9.45 -5.03 15.22
C THR A 52 -8.52 -5.66 14.18
N SER A 53 -8.43 -6.99 14.16
CA SER A 53 -7.68 -7.70 13.11
C SER A 53 -8.17 -7.34 11.72
N SER A 54 -9.50 -7.24 11.51
CA SER A 54 -10.09 -6.82 10.23
C SER A 54 -9.72 -5.38 9.87
N GLY A 55 -9.66 -4.48 10.84
CA GLY A 55 -9.22 -3.09 10.64
C GLY A 55 -7.76 -3.02 10.17
N LEU A 56 -6.86 -3.79 10.79
CA LEU A 56 -5.48 -3.88 10.31
C LEU A 56 -5.39 -4.39 8.88
N TYR A 57 -6.08 -5.49 8.56
CA TYR A 57 -6.08 -6.03 7.20
C TYR A 57 -6.65 -5.05 6.17
N TYR A 58 -7.64 -4.24 6.53
CA TYR A 58 -8.14 -3.18 5.68
C TYR A 58 -7.05 -2.15 5.35
N HIS A 59 -6.29 -1.69 6.34
CA HIS A 59 -5.19 -0.74 6.10
C HIS A 59 -4.10 -1.33 5.21
N LEU A 60 -3.68 -2.57 5.48
CA LEU A 60 -2.67 -3.27 4.67
C LEU A 60 -3.15 -3.50 3.23
N SER A 61 -4.43 -3.84 3.05
CA SER A 61 -5.04 -4.03 1.73
C SER A 61 -5.07 -2.73 0.93
N GLU A 62 -5.40 -1.59 1.53
CA GLU A 62 -5.41 -0.30 0.83
C GLU A 62 -4.00 0.13 0.41
N LEU A 63 -3.00 -0.07 1.27
CA LEU A 63 -1.60 0.18 0.92
C LEU A 63 -1.11 -0.74 -0.20
N ASN A 64 -1.48 -2.02 -0.15
CA ASN A 64 -1.09 -2.99 -1.18
C ASN A 64 -1.76 -2.74 -2.52
N ARG A 65 -3.06 -2.39 -2.52
CA ARG A 65 -3.83 -2.03 -3.73
C ARG A 65 -3.29 -0.77 -4.41
N ALA A 66 -2.62 0.11 -3.66
CA ALA A 66 -1.94 1.29 -4.18
C ALA A 66 -0.47 1.04 -4.55
N ASP A 67 0.00 -0.22 -4.55
CA ASP A 67 1.39 -0.62 -4.81
C ASP A 67 2.43 0.01 -3.88
N ILE A 68 2.01 0.47 -2.69
CA ILE A 68 2.92 1.08 -1.71
C ILE A 68 3.69 -0.01 -0.95
N ILE A 69 2.97 -1.06 -0.52
CA ILE A 69 3.56 -2.22 0.16
C ILE A 69 3.24 -3.51 -0.60
N GLU A 70 4.05 -4.54 -0.38
CA GLU A 70 3.79 -5.88 -0.90
C GLU A 70 4.10 -6.97 0.12
N VAL A 71 3.51 -8.15 -0.08
CA VAL A 71 3.88 -9.35 0.69
C VAL A 71 5.22 -9.84 0.15
N SER A 72 6.24 -9.81 0.99
CA SER A 72 7.59 -10.27 0.70
C SER A 72 7.76 -11.78 0.87
N GLU A 73 7.11 -12.34 1.90
CA GLU A 73 7.18 -13.76 2.23
C GLU A 73 6.00 -14.16 3.11
N TYR A 74 5.84 -15.48 3.26
CA TYR A 74 4.95 -16.11 4.20
C TYR A 74 5.80 -16.81 5.26
N ARG A 75 5.73 -16.35 6.51
CA ARG A 75 6.48 -16.92 7.62
C ARG A 75 5.64 -18.00 8.30
N GLU A 76 6.16 -19.22 8.34
CA GLU A 76 5.50 -20.30 9.07
C GLU A 76 5.48 -20.00 10.58
N LYS A 77 4.34 -20.26 11.20
CA LYS A 77 4.18 -20.36 12.65
C LYS A 77 3.67 -21.77 12.92
N GLY A 78 4.46 -22.57 13.63
CA GLY A 78 4.23 -24.01 13.78
C GLY A 78 2.76 -24.41 13.94
N GLY A 79 2.30 -25.30 13.06
CA GLY A 79 0.96 -25.91 13.09
C GLY A 79 -0.22 -25.01 12.65
N GLY A 80 0.01 -23.74 12.34
CA GLY A 80 -1.03 -22.78 11.95
C GLY A 80 -0.91 -22.27 10.50
N ALA A 81 -1.85 -21.40 10.11
CA ALA A 81 -1.77 -20.70 8.84
C ALA A 81 -0.52 -19.79 8.82
N PRO A 82 0.24 -19.77 7.71
CA PRO A 82 1.44 -18.95 7.62
C PRO A 82 1.09 -17.46 7.66
N GLU A 83 1.96 -16.68 8.26
CA GLU A 83 1.78 -15.25 8.45
C GLU A 83 2.40 -14.44 7.30
N LYS A 84 1.70 -13.40 6.85
CA LYS A 84 2.22 -12.48 5.83
C LYS A 84 3.28 -11.56 6.42
N VAL A 85 4.37 -11.40 5.67
CA VAL A 85 5.43 -10.42 5.95
C VAL A 85 5.43 -9.37 4.85
N TRP A 86 5.34 -8.11 5.24
CA TRP A 86 5.15 -6.96 4.36
C TRP A 86 6.43 -6.14 4.25
N LYS A 87 6.70 -5.58 3.06
CA LYS A 87 7.79 -4.62 2.82
C LYS A 87 7.31 -3.46 1.96
N LEU A 88 8.05 -2.34 1.95
CA LEU A 88 7.80 -1.28 0.99
C LEU A 88 8.15 -1.75 -0.42
N LYS A 89 7.22 -1.50 -1.36
CA LYS A 89 7.40 -1.68 -2.79
C LYS A 89 7.73 -0.35 -3.47
N THR A 90 6.98 0.68 -3.12
CA THR A 90 7.15 2.04 -3.65
C THR A 90 7.67 2.95 -2.56
N LYS A 91 8.89 3.47 -2.75
CA LYS A 91 9.52 4.41 -1.82
C LYS A 91 9.22 5.87 -2.13
N GLN A 92 8.91 6.16 -3.39
CA GLN A 92 8.63 7.51 -3.86
C GLN A 92 7.50 7.48 -4.87
N ILE A 93 6.54 8.38 -4.71
CA ILE A 93 5.47 8.61 -5.67
C ILE A 93 5.77 9.95 -6.35
N VAL A 94 6.11 9.88 -7.63
CA VAL A 94 6.29 11.07 -8.48
C VAL A 94 5.05 11.21 -9.35
N ILE A 95 4.47 12.41 -9.35
CA ILE A 95 3.29 12.75 -10.15
C ILE A 95 3.69 13.90 -11.06
N ASP A 96 3.82 13.59 -12.35
CA ASP A 96 3.93 14.62 -13.37
C ASP A 96 2.53 15.15 -13.67
N LEU A 97 2.37 16.47 -13.58
CA LEU A 97 1.10 17.16 -13.83
C LEU A 97 0.92 17.58 -15.29
N LEU A 98 2.00 17.51 -16.09
CA LEU A 98 2.04 17.94 -17.48
C LEU A 98 2.10 16.75 -18.45
N ASP A 99 2.61 15.61 -18.00
CA ASP A 99 2.80 14.44 -18.85
C ASP A 99 1.55 13.55 -18.95
N SER A 100 0.63 13.95 -19.83
CA SER A 100 -0.52 13.13 -20.22
C SER A 100 -0.11 12.18 -21.34
N GLU A 101 0.66 11.12 -21.05
CA GLU A 101 0.89 10.08 -22.07
C GLU A 101 -0.43 9.36 -22.40
N VAL A 102 -1.16 9.94 -23.35
CA VAL A 102 -2.00 9.20 -24.28
C VAL A 102 -1.04 8.74 -25.36
N THR A 103 -0.57 7.50 -25.26
CA THR A 103 0.12 6.86 -26.39
C THR A 103 -0.93 6.61 -27.48
N ASP A 104 -1.21 7.64 -28.26
CA ASP A 104 -1.86 7.50 -29.56
C ASP A 104 -0.81 6.92 -30.49
N HIS A 105 -0.85 5.60 -30.66
CA HIS A 105 -0.16 4.94 -31.77
C HIS A 105 -0.88 5.32 -33.07
N GLU A 106 -0.56 6.49 -33.63
CA GLU A 106 -0.77 6.74 -35.05
C GLU A 106 0.37 6.07 -35.82
N GLU A 107 0.19 4.80 -36.18
CA GLU A 107 0.81 4.25 -37.38
C GLU A 107 0.22 5.01 -38.57
N ARG A 108 1.01 5.92 -39.16
CA ARG A 108 0.76 6.46 -40.50
C ARG A 108 1.47 5.55 -41.50
N ASP A 109 0.70 4.76 -42.23
CA ASP A 109 1.06 4.26 -43.57
C ASP A 109 0.88 5.35 -44.63
#